data_AF-A0A7X8Z2A7-F1
#
_entry.id   AF-A0A7X8Z2A7-F1
#
_cell.length_a   1.000
_cell.length_b   1.000
_cell.length_c   1.000
_cell.angle_alpha   90.00
_cell.angle_beta   90.00
_cell.angle_gamma   90.00
#
_symmetry.space_group_name_H-M   'P 1'
#
loop_
_entity.id
_entity.type
_entity.pdbx_description
1 polymer ?
#
loop_
_entity_poly.entity_id
_entity_poly.type
_entity_poly.pdbx_seq_one_letter_code
_entity_poly.pdbx_strand_id
1 'polypeptide(L)'
;MTRISVVLSFAFVVMLLTVGPVMGAWPQEQGLPYFVHVSAGLCLFWTLVRLSIERGCPAFSAGQTGRDLVAVLRLAVLLTGWLAIIGMTLAASIEIFFRIAAFRYPISWRLEIWPSGLVDIALLVGALLLRWWSSGRPALLTSIYGLLVFGGLWCALLIPALRRPVAVEGVVGLAEETAWASVFILGAGLVTALFCWAAGWAHHRRRVRAWPNELWRLAEAATEWPGFRFSVGTVAMLVLLVGCVFVSRPLTGVGAFLTGGSLLVLAHRRWQESLADAGCALMTLGVVAGCMFAQPLSNTPEAMFAEIFNRAILGLAIMTAFWHWLGGVWEQQLDSGQAWTTAGRLIRVCRRVGFLVGAIGVLVGACLAFWPLRQYVTDLDDAKRRWVWGLFAYGLLILSLLFSARRTGKPTLGWLLLLAVGCMVGFILVRSPHVPLTEWVVGRWPLVLAGAALVLLVAAFGVQRRPSWEALFEACYLTGLVLAPLVAALGVMLHMPQWFPYWLPSMTFALLAGLYLLAAVLFKPRVIAVMSILCVAVGWWHRW
;
A
#
# COMPACT_ATOMS: atom_id res chain seq x y z
N MET A 1 47.29 33.54 24.40
CA MET A 1 46.84 34.07 23.10
C MET A 1 47.25 33.19 21.90
N THR A 2 48.42 32.55 21.88
CA THR A 2 48.86 31.67 20.76
C THR A 2 48.01 30.42 20.52
N ARG A 3 47.40 29.83 21.56
CA ARG A 3 46.62 28.58 21.43
C ARG A 3 45.26 28.73 20.74
N ILE A 4 44.54 29.81 21.03
CA ILE A 4 43.26 30.13 20.36
C ILE A 4 43.51 30.42 18.88
N SER A 5 44.62 31.11 18.57
CA SER A 5 45.04 31.37 17.18
C SER A 5 45.28 30.09 16.39
N VAL A 6 45.93 29.06 16.95
CA VAL A 6 46.18 27.80 16.20
C VAL A 6 44.89 27.04 15.91
N VAL A 7 43.97 26.94 16.87
CA VAL A 7 42.68 26.24 16.66
C VAL A 7 41.79 27.03 15.70
N LEU A 8 41.75 28.37 15.79
CA LEU A 8 41.04 29.21 14.82
C LEU A 8 41.68 29.15 13.43
N SER A 9 43.00 29.19 13.32
CA SER A 9 43.70 29.06 12.04
C SER A 9 43.44 27.70 11.41
N PHE A 10 43.41 26.62 12.19
CA PHE A 10 43.11 25.30 11.66
C PHE A 10 41.63 25.13 11.32
N ALA A 11 40.71 25.67 12.14
CA ALA A 11 39.29 25.71 11.81
C ALA A 11 39.03 26.55 10.55
N PHE A 12 39.76 27.65 10.37
CA PHE A 12 39.71 28.50 9.19
C PHE A 12 40.29 27.79 7.96
N VAL A 13 41.38 27.03 8.09
CA VAL A 13 41.92 26.18 7.02
C VAL A 13 40.95 25.05 6.66
N VAL A 14 40.36 24.38 7.65
CA VAL A 14 39.32 23.37 7.42
C VAL A 14 38.10 23.99 6.74
N MET A 15 37.69 25.21 7.14
CA MET A 15 36.62 25.96 6.51
C MET A 15 36.98 26.37 5.07
N LEU A 16 38.19 26.85 4.80
CA LEU A 16 38.66 27.19 3.45
C LEU A 16 38.72 25.96 2.54
N LEU A 17 39.23 24.84 3.07
CA LEU A 17 39.34 23.57 2.34
C LEU A 17 38.00 22.85 2.17
N THR A 18 36.98 23.21 2.95
CA THR A 18 35.61 22.65 2.82
C THR A 18 34.69 23.56 2.03
N VAL A 19 34.67 24.86 2.31
CA VAL A 19 33.76 25.83 1.69
C VAL A 19 34.31 26.34 0.36
N GLY A 20 35.63 26.51 0.21
CA GLY A 20 36.25 27.03 -1.01
C GLY A 20 36.00 26.14 -2.25
N PRO A 21 36.34 24.85 -2.20
CA PRO A 21 36.09 23.91 -3.31
C PRO A 21 34.59 23.71 -3.60
N VAL A 22 33.77 23.76 -2.55
CA VAL A 22 32.31 23.55 -2.61
C VAL A 22 31.59 24.77 -3.19
N MET A 23 32.00 25.99 -2.86
CA MET A 23 31.45 27.24 -3.43
C MET A 23 31.96 27.49 -4.85
N GLY A 24 33.21 27.14 -5.16
CA GLY A 24 33.78 27.27 -6.51
C GLY A 24 33.13 26.37 -7.56
N ALA A 25 32.44 25.31 -7.12
CA ALA A 25 31.70 24.36 -7.95
C ALA A 25 30.36 24.90 -8.49
N TRP A 26 29.76 25.88 -7.81
CA TRP A 26 28.35 26.24 -8.00
C TRP A 26 27.98 26.94 -9.33
N PRO A 27 28.87 27.63 -10.08
CA PRO A 27 28.45 28.33 -11.30
C PRO A 27 28.68 27.55 -12.61
N GLN A 28 29.15 26.29 -12.59
CA GLN A 28 29.39 25.52 -13.83
C GLN A 28 28.16 24.71 -14.26
N GLU A 29 27.99 24.45 -15.57
CA GLU A 29 26.90 23.63 -16.13
C GLU A 29 26.81 22.20 -15.54
N GLN A 30 27.88 21.73 -14.87
CA GLN A 30 27.97 20.46 -14.12
C GLN A 30 28.10 20.68 -12.59
N GLY A 31 27.66 21.83 -12.09
CA GLY A 31 28.00 22.30 -10.74
C GLY A 31 27.46 21.45 -9.60
N LEU A 32 26.23 20.93 -9.72
CA LEU A 32 25.61 20.12 -8.66
C LEU A 32 26.27 18.73 -8.48
N PRO A 33 26.52 17.93 -9.55
CA PRO A 33 27.28 16.68 -9.43
C PRO A 33 28.66 16.88 -8.81
N TYR A 34 29.42 17.87 -9.29
CA TYR A 34 30.77 18.14 -8.79
C TYR A 34 30.75 18.58 -7.31
N PHE A 35 29.81 19.44 -6.92
CA PHE A 35 29.58 19.84 -5.53
C PHE A 35 29.34 18.63 -4.61
N VAL A 36 28.49 17.69 -5.04
CA VAL A 36 28.18 16.48 -4.27
C VAL A 36 29.41 15.57 -4.16
N HIS A 37 30.13 15.34 -5.27
CA HIS A 37 31.35 14.54 -5.31
C HIS A 37 32.41 15.05 -4.33
N VAL A 38 32.69 16.35 -4.37
CA VAL A 38 33.66 16.99 -3.47
C VAL A 38 33.19 16.88 -2.01
N SER A 39 31.91 17.14 -1.74
CA SER A 39 31.36 17.07 -0.38
C SER A 39 31.41 15.65 0.20
N ALA A 40 31.04 14.64 -0.58
CA ALA A 40 31.10 13.23 -0.17
C ALA A 40 32.54 12.75 0.03
N GLY A 41 33.46 13.10 -0.87
CA GLY A 41 34.89 12.81 -0.76
C GLY A 41 35.51 13.45 0.50
N LEU A 42 35.23 14.73 0.75
CA LEU A 42 35.69 15.43 1.95
C LEU A 42 35.13 14.81 3.23
N CYS A 43 33.87 14.34 3.24
CA CYS A 43 33.29 13.66 4.39
C CYS A 43 34.09 12.39 4.77
N LEU A 44 34.45 11.55 3.80
CA LEU A 44 35.28 10.37 4.04
C LEU A 44 36.71 10.77 4.45
N PHE A 45 37.31 11.74 3.76
CA PHE A 45 38.66 12.22 4.05
C PHE A 45 38.78 12.72 5.50
N TRP A 46 37.89 13.61 5.95
CA TRP A 46 37.92 14.12 7.32
C TRP A 46 37.64 13.02 8.36
N THR A 47 36.85 12.00 8.00
CA THR A 47 36.64 10.83 8.86
C THR A 47 37.91 10.02 9.03
N LEU A 48 38.67 9.79 7.95
CA LEU A 48 39.96 9.10 7.99
C LEU A 48 41.00 9.90 8.77
N VAL A 49 41.14 11.20 8.50
CA VAL A 49 42.07 12.09 9.22
C VAL A 49 41.79 12.04 10.72
N ARG A 50 40.52 12.15 11.12
CA ARG A 50 40.12 12.05 12.52
C ARG A 50 40.51 10.71 13.13
N LEU A 51 40.25 9.60 12.45
CA LEU A 51 40.58 8.27 12.95
C LEU A 51 42.09 8.05 13.08
N SER A 52 42.87 8.58 12.12
CA SER A 52 44.33 8.55 12.17
C SER A 52 44.88 9.34 13.35
N ILE A 53 44.30 10.50 13.67
CA ILE A 53 44.69 11.29 14.85
C ILE A 53 44.28 10.58 16.16
N GLU A 54 43.06 10.05 16.23
CA GLU A 54 42.55 9.34 17.42
C GLU A 54 43.34 8.06 17.72
N ARG A 55 43.77 7.30 16.69
CA ARG A 55 44.54 6.05 16.84
C ARG A 55 46.05 6.25 16.89
N GLY A 56 46.60 7.16 16.09
CA GLY A 56 48.05 7.37 15.95
C GLY A 56 48.67 8.18 17.07
N CYS A 57 47.92 9.11 17.67
CA CYS A 57 48.43 10.01 18.71
C CYS A 57 47.47 10.10 19.93
N PRO A 58 47.30 9.01 20.70
CA PRO A 58 46.34 8.97 21.81
C PRO A 58 46.65 9.99 22.93
N ALA A 59 47.94 10.28 23.18
CA ALA A 59 48.34 11.30 24.15
C ALA A 59 47.95 12.72 23.73
N PHE A 60 47.98 13.02 22.42
CA PHE A 60 47.57 14.31 21.88
C PHE A 60 46.05 14.47 21.88
N SER A 61 45.31 13.42 21.52
CA SER A 61 43.83 13.45 21.47
C SER A 61 43.19 13.55 22.87
N ALA A 62 43.87 13.09 23.92
CA ALA A 62 43.46 13.30 25.32
C ALA A 62 43.67 14.75 25.79
N GLY A 63 44.68 15.43 25.24
CA GLY A 63 44.95 16.85 25.49
C GLY A 63 43.80 17.76 25.08
N GLN A 64 43.66 18.91 25.72
CA GLN A 64 42.54 19.83 25.46
C GLN A 64 42.54 20.37 24.01
N THR A 65 43.72 20.69 23.46
CA THR A 65 43.88 21.09 22.06
C THR A 65 43.53 19.97 21.08
N GLY A 66 43.85 18.71 21.40
CA GLY A 66 43.46 17.56 20.58
C GLY A 66 41.95 17.31 20.60
N ARG A 67 41.30 17.51 21.76
CA ARG A 67 39.84 17.43 21.89
C ARG A 67 39.14 18.50 21.04
N ASP A 68 39.63 19.73 21.04
CA ASP A 68 39.09 20.82 20.22
C ASP A 68 39.26 20.52 18.72
N LEU A 69 40.43 20.04 18.29
CA LEU A 69 40.67 19.64 16.90
C LEU A 69 39.73 18.50 16.45
N VAL A 70 39.56 17.48 17.30
CA VAL A 70 38.62 16.37 17.04
C VAL A 70 37.18 16.88 16.94
N ALA A 71 36.80 17.89 17.73
CA ALA A 71 35.48 18.52 17.65
C ALA A 71 35.28 19.27 16.31
N VAL A 72 36.28 20.04 15.87
CA VAL A 72 36.26 20.73 14.56
C VAL A 72 36.14 19.72 13.42
N LEU A 73 36.91 18.63 13.45
CA LEU A 73 36.83 17.56 12.45
C LEU A 73 35.45 16.88 12.45
N ARG A 74 34.82 16.71 13.61
CA ARG A 74 33.44 16.17 13.69
C ARG A 74 32.42 17.08 13.03
N LEU A 75 32.55 18.40 13.24
CA LEU A 75 31.69 19.38 12.59
C LEU A 75 31.91 19.39 11.08
N ALA A 76 33.17 19.32 10.62
CA ALA A 76 33.50 19.25 9.20
C ALA A 76 32.89 18.01 8.52
N VAL A 77 33.06 16.82 9.10
CA VAL A 77 32.45 15.57 8.61
C VAL A 77 30.92 15.68 8.53
N LEU A 78 30.30 16.27 9.56
CA LEU A 78 28.85 16.42 9.59
C LEU A 78 28.37 17.39 8.50
N LEU A 79 29.02 18.54 8.38
CA LEU A 79 28.66 19.57 7.41
C LEU A 79 28.83 19.07 5.97
N THR A 80 29.97 18.48 5.61
CA THR A 80 30.20 17.97 4.25
C THR A 80 29.28 16.80 3.92
N GLY A 81 28.99 15.93 4.90
CA GLY A 81 27.99 14.86 4.73
C GLY A 81 26.57 15.41 4.49
N TRP A 82 26.14 16.42 5.24
CA TRP A 82 24.83 17.06 5.04
C TRP A 82 24.72 17.75 3.69
N LEU A 83 25.74 18.49 3.26
CA LEU A 83 25.75 19.17 1.96
C LEU A 83 25.58 18.18 0.82
N ALA A 84 26.31 17.05 0.85
CA ALA A 84 26.15 15.99 -0.15
C ALA A 84 24.72 15.43 -0.17
N ILE A 85 24.16 15.07 1.00
CA ILE A 85 22.79 14.52 1.09
C ILE A 85 21.74 15.54 0.64
N ILE A 86 21.87 16.81 1.01
CA ILE A 86 20.94 17.87 0.60
C ILE A 86 20.98 18.04 -0.93
N GLY A 87 22.17 18.11 -1.53
CA GLY A 87 22.32 18.22 -2.99
C GLY A 87 21.69 17.05 -3.73
N MET A 88 21.95 15.82 -3.26
CA MET A 88 21.36 14.62 -3.88
C MET A 88 19.85 14.53 -3.66
N THR A 89 19.35 14.83 -2.46
CA THR A 89 17.90 14.78 -2.17
C THR A 89 17.13 15.83 -2.95
N LEU A 90 17.72 17.02 -3.18
CA LEU A 90 17.15 18.04 -4.05
C LEU A 90 17.03 17.52 -5.50
N ALA A 91 18.12 16.98 -6.06
CA ALA A 91 18.12 16.41 -7.41
C ALA A 91 17.09 15.28 -7.56
N ALA A 92 17.07 14.35 -6.60
CA ALA A 92 16.12 13.24 -6.58
C ALA A 92 14.67 13.73 -6.47
N SER A 93 14.39 14.72 -5.61
CA SER A 93 13.04 15.26 -5.43
C SER A 93 12.53 15.94 -6.70
N ILE A 94 13.39 16.70 -7.37
CA ILE A 94 13.05 17.36 -8.64
C ILE A 94 12.73 16.31 -9.71
N GLU A 95 13.60 15.31 -9.90
CA GLU A 95 13.37 14.25 -10.91
C GLU A 95 12.14 13.40 -10.57
N ILE A 96 11.90 13.06 -9.30
CA ILE A 96 10.69 12.32 -8.87
C ILE A 96 9.44 13.15 -9.13
N PHE A 97 9.45 14.43 -8.75
CA PHE A 97 8.34 15.33 -9.00
C PHE A 97 8.02 15.40 -10.50
N PHE A 98 9.02 15.53 -11.36
CA PHE A 98 8.81 15.53 -12.81
C PHE A 98 8.32 14.18 -13.35
N ARG A 99 8.84 13.06 -12.84
CA ARG A 99 8.36 11.72 -13.22
C ARG A 99 6.90 11.46 -12.84
N ILE A 100 6.42 12.07 -11.77
CA ILE A 100 5.05 11.89 -11.26
C ILE A 100 4.08 12.94 -11.86
N ALA A 101 4.50 14.20 -11.99
CA ALA A 101 3.63 15.31 -12.37
C ALA A 101 3.50 15.54 -13.88
N ALA A 102 4.49 15.16 -14.70
CA ALA A 102 4.54 15.53 -16.11
C ALA A 102 4.22 14.36 -17.05
N PHE A 103 2.94 14.15 -17.34
CA PHE A 103 2.52 13.38 -18.52
C PHE A 103 2.74 14.14 -19.84
N ARG A 104 3.03 15.46 -19.82
CA ARG A 104 3.21 16.31 -21.02
C ARG A 104 3.93 17.64 -20.75
N TYR A 105 5.26 17.72 -20.63
CA TYR A 105 5.99 19.01 -20.75
C TYR A 105 7.41 18.82 -21.33
N PRO A 106 8.02 19.85 -21.95
CA PRO A 106 9.21 19.77 -22.77
C PRO A 106 10.50 19.58 -21.96
N ILE A 107 11.50 19.03 -22.65
CA ILE A 107 12.74 18.41 -22.17
C ILE A 107 13.69 19.36 -21.37
N SER A 108 13.44 20.68 -21.36
CA SER A 108 14.44 21.69 -20.97
C SER A 108 14.71 21.88 -19.48
N TRP A 109 13.93 21.30 -18.57
CA TRP A 109 14.11 21.44 -17.10
C TRP A 109 14.54 20.15 -16.40
N ARG A 110 14.94 19.13 -17.17
CA ARG A 110 15.32 17.84 -16.61
C ARG A 110 16.73 17.91 -16.02
N LEU A 111 16.84 17.68 -14.71
CA LEU A 111 18.13 17.50 -14.05
C LEU A 111 18.68 16.12 -14.41
N GLU A 112 19.86 16.07 -15.02
CA GLU A 112 20.49 14.80 -15.37
C GLU A 112 20.97 14.08 -14.10
N ILE A 113 20.40 12.90 -13.84
CA ILE A 113 20.84 12.04 -12.73
C ILE A 113 22.15 11.36 -13.15
N TRP A 114 23.24 11.69 -12.46
CA TRP A 114 24.57 11.19 -12.80
C TRP A 114 24.82 9.78 -12.24
N PRO A 115 25.38 8.85 -13.05
CA PRO A 115 25.72 7.49 -12.61
C PRO A 115 26.73 7.45 -11.46
N SER A 116 27.68 8.39 -11.42
CA SER A 116 28.69 8.48 -10.37
C SER A 116 28.10 8.81 -8.99
N GLY A 117 26.82 9.19 -8.88
CA GLY A 117 26.18 9.46 -7.59
C GLY A 117 26.14 8.24 -6.66
N LEU A 118 26.21 7.01 -7.21
CA LEU A 118 26.36 5.81 -6.39
C LEU A 118 27.70 5.75 -5.66
N VAL A 119 28.75 6.34 -6.24
CA VAL A 119 30.06 6.47 -5.59
C VAL A 119 29.94 7.41 -4.38
N ASP A 120 29.20 8.51 -4.50
CA ASP A 120 29.00 9.46 -3.39
C ASP A 120 28.31 8.81 -2.21
N ILE A 121 27.26 8.03 -2.48
CA ILE A 121 26.54 7.27 -1.46
C ILE A 121 27.49 6.24 -0.82
N ALA A 122 28.31 5.54 -1.61
CA ALA A 122 29.30 4.60 -1.10
C ALA A 122 30.35 5.28 -0.21
N LEU A 123 30.82 6.48 -0.57
CA LEU A 123 31.76 7.27 0.25
C LEU A 123 31.13 7.68 1.59
N LEU A 124 29.88 8.16 1.57
CA LEU A 124 29.14 8.51 2.79
C LEU A 124 28.88 7.29 3.68
N VAL A 125 28.49 6.15 3.09
CA VAL A 125 28.31 4.88 3.81
C VAL A 125 29.64 4.42 4.41
N GLY A 126 30.74 4.49 3.65
CA GLY A 126 32.09 4.18 4.13
C GLY A 126 32.50 5.04 5.33
N ALA A 127 32.24 6.35 5.28
CA ALA A 127 32.52 7.26 6.39
C ALA A 127 31.72 6.88 7.65
N LEU A 128 30.43 6.55 7.51
CA LEU A 128 29.60 6.10 8.63
C LEU A 128 30.02 4.74 9.18
N LEU A 129 30.41 3.79 8.32
CA LEU A 129 30.89 2.46 8.72
C LEU A 129 32.19 2.57 9.53
N LEU A 130 33.14 3.37 9.07
CA LEU A 130 34.39 3.64 9.79
C LEU A 130 34.12 4.27 11.16
N ARG A 131 33.17 5.21 11.23
CA ARG A 131 32.76 5.84 12.49
C ARG A 131 32.01 4.86 13.40
N TRP A 132 31.20 3.98 12.85
CA TRP A 132 30.50 2.95 13.62
C TRP A 132 31.49 1.96 14.21
N TRP A 133 32.46 1.52 13.43
CA TRP A 133 33.50 0.59 13.88
C TRP A 133 34.36 1.17 15.01
N SER A 134 34.61 2.50 15.01
CA SER A 134 35.39 3.15 16.08
C SER A 134 34.57 3.50 17.32
N SER A 135 33.30 3.91 17.17
CA SER A 135 32.51 4.44 18.28
C SER A 135 31.51 3.45 18.88
N GLY A 136 31.19 2.36 18.18
CA GLY A 136 30.18 1.38 18.58
C GLY A 136 28.74 1.94 18.65
N ARG A 137 28.50 3.19 18.20
CA ARG A 137 27.20 3.86 18.37
C ARG A 137 26.14 3.26 17.44
N PRO A 138 25.06 2.67 17.97
CA PRO A 138 24.05 1.97 17.14
C PRO A 138 23.25 2.90 16.24
N ALA A 139 23.13 4.19 16.57
CA ALA A 139 22.39 5.16 15.75
C ALA A 139 22.97 5.32 14.32
N LEU A 140 24.28 5.05 14.15
CA LEU A 140 24.93 5.14 12.85
C LEU A 140 24.43 4.05 11.88
N LEU A 141 24.02 2.89 12.40
CA LEU A 141 23.44 1.82 11.58
C LEU A 141 22.11 2.25 10.95
N THR A 142 21.29 3.03 11.67
CA THR A 142 20.06 3.61 11.12
C THR A 142 20.35 4.61 10.00
N SER A 143 21.39 5.41 10.13
CA SER A 143 21.82 6.33 9.07
C SER A 143 22.34 5.59 7.84
N ILE A 144 23.11 4.51 8.03
CA ILE A 144 23.57 3.64 6.93
C ILE A 144 22.37 2.98 6.23
N TYR A 145 21.38 2.50 6.99
CA TYR A 145 20.13 1.98 6.42
C TYR A 145 19.45 3.02 5.51
N GLY A 146 19.27 4.26 6.01
CA GLY A 146 18.66 5.34 5.24
C GLY A 146 19.41 5.67 3.95
N LEU A 147 20.75 5.74 4.01
CA LEU A 147 21.59 5.98 2.83
C LEU A 147 21.53 4.84 1.81
N LEU A 148 21.47 3.58 2.25
CA LEU A 148 21.37 2.45 1.33
C LEU A 148 19.99 2.37 0.67
N VAL A 149 18.91 2.69 1.38
CA VAL A 149 17.58 2.84 0.77
C VAL A 149 17.60 3.99 -0.25
N PHE A 150 18.23 5.11 0.08
CA PHE A 150 18.43 6.22 -0.85
C PHE A 150 19.30 5.83 -2.05
N GLY A 151 20.30 4.96 -1.87
CA GLY A 151 21.07 4.35 -2.96
C GLY A 151 20.21 3.50 -3.89
N GLY A 152 19.27 2.72 -3.33
CA GLY A 152 18.26 2.00 -4.11
C GLY A 152 17.37 2.95 -4.94
N LEU A 153 17.00 4.10 -4.37
CA LEU A 153 16.28 5.16 -5.09
C LEU A 153 17.13 5.78 -6.19
N TRP A 154 18.42 6.05 -5.93
CA TRP A 154 19.34 6.59 -6.93
C TRP A 154 19.50 5.64 -8.13
N CYS A 155 19.69 4.34 -7.86
CA CYS A 155 19.70 3.30 -8.91
C CYS A 155 18.42 3.31 -9.74
N ALA A 156 17.25 3.48 -9.10
CA ALA A 156 15.99 3.57 -9.82
C ALA A 156 15.92 4.82 -10.70
N LEU A 157 16.42 5.96 -10.21
CA LEU A 157 16.42 7.22 -10.95
C LEU A 157 17.39 7.20 -12.15
N LEU A 158 18.40 6.34 -12.18
CA LEU A 158 19.23 6.16 -13.38
C LEU A 158 18.48 5.51 -14.55
N ILE A 159 17.35 4.84 -14.29
CA ILE A 159 16.52 4.27 -15.35
C ILE A 159 15.72 5.41 -16.00
N PRO A 160 15.82 5.61 -17.34
CA PRO A 160 15.09 6.67 -18.05
C PRO A 160 13.59 6.56 -17.79
N ALA A 161 12.84 7.67 -17.69
CA ALA A 161 11.41 7.66 -17.35
C ALA A 161 10.49 7.15 -18.48
N LEU A 162 10.92 7.24 -19.75
CA LEU A 162 10.14 6.87 -20.93
C LEU A 162 10.96 5.95 -21.85
N ARG A 163 10.38 4.83 -22.29
CA ARG A 163 10.85 4.15 -23.50
C ARG A 163 10.26 4.85 -24.72
N ARG A 164 11.06 4.98 -25.79
CA ARG A 164 10.60 5.43 -27.12
C ARG A 164 9.35 4.63 -27.52
N PRO A 165 8.40 5.24 -28.27
CA PRO A 165 7.25 4.51 -28.78
C PRO A 165 7.76 3.28 -29.55
N VAL A 166 7.36 2.08 -29.12
CA VAL A 166 7.57 0.90 -29.95
C VAL A 166 6.61 1.07 -31.11
N ALA A 167 7.16 1.41 -32.28
CA ALA A 167 6.41 1.36 -33.52
C ALA A 167 6.12 -0.11 -33.82
N VAL A 168 4.99 -0.60 -33.32
CA VAL A 168 4.36 -1.78 -33.89
C VAL A 168 3.66 -1.30 -35.14
N GLU A 169 3.93 -1.92 -36.29
CA GLU A 169 3.36 -1.56 -37.60
C GLU A 169 1.87 -1.19 -37.47
N GLY A 170 1.54 0.09 -37.69
CA GLY A 170 0.17 0.57 -37.79
C GLY A 170 -0.49 1.18 -36.53
N VAL A 171 0.14 1.17 -35.34
CA VAL A 171 -0.44 1.80 -34.14
C VAL A 171 0.58 2.68 -33.44
N VAL A 172 0.21 3.93 -33.16
CA VAL A 172 1.01 4.87 -32.37
C VAL A 172 1.31 4.24 -31.00
N GLY A 173 2.56 3.81 -30.82
CA GLY A 173 3.00 3.11 -29.62
C GLY A 173 2.82 3.96 -28.38
N LEU A 174 2.00 3.49 -27.44
CA LEU A 174 1.95 4.04 -26.08
C LEU A 174 3.35 3.94 -25.47
N ALA A 175 3.84 5.04 -24.91
CA ALA A 175 5.08 5.04 -24.14
C ALA A 175 4.88 4.14 -22.90
N GLU A 176 5.62 3.04 -22.81
CA GLU A 176 5.64 2.24 -21.58
C GLU A 176 6.29 3.07 -20.46
N GLU A 177 5.56 3.30 -19.36
CA GLU A 177 6.13 3.81 -18.11
C GLU A 177 7.28 2.88 -17.69
N THR A 178 8.49 3.41 -17.56
CA THR A 178 9.65 2.55 -17.30
C THR A 178 9.63 1.95 -15.90
N ALA A 179 10.30 0.81 -15.75
CA ALA A 179 10.31 -0.01 -14.53
C ALA A 179 11.03 0.63 -13.32
N TRP A 180 11.35 1.93 -13.36
CA TRP A 180 12.17 2.60 -12.35
C TRP A 180 11.65 2.42 -10.93
N ALA A 181 10.35 2.63 -10.72
CA ALA A 181 9.72 2.52 -9.40
C ALA A 181 9.79 1.07 -8.85
N SER A 182 9.69 0.06 -9.72
CA SER A 182 9.79 -1.34 -9.32
C SER A 182 11.21 -1.73 -8.88
N VAL A 183 12.24 -1.08 -9.44
CA VAL A 183 13.63 -1.23 -9.00
C VAL A 183 13.85 -0.57 -7.64
N PHE A 184 13.25 0.60 -7.39
CA PHE A 184 13.27 1.21 -6.07
C PHE A 184 12.61 0.31 -5.01
N ILE A 185 11.42 -0.23 -5.30
CA ILE A 185 10.69 -1.13 -4.40
C ILE A 185 11.53 -2.37 -4.05
N LEU A 186 12.15 -3.00 -5.04
CA LEU A 186 13.05 -4.14 -4.83
C LEU A 186 14.28 -3.74 -4.02
N GLY A 187 14.94 -2.63 -4.35
CA GLY A 187 16.11 -2.13 -3.64
C GLY A 187 15.82 -1.82 -2.17
N ALA A 188 14.73 -1.09 -1.90
CA ALA A 188 14.26 -0.81 -0.55
C ALA A 188 13.92 -2.10 0.23
N GLY A 189 13.30 -3.08 -0.43
CA GLY A 189 13.00 -4.39 0.15
C GLY A 189 14.25 -5.20 0.49
N LEU A 190 15.23 -5.27 -0.41
CA LEU A 190 16.51 -5.95 -0.19
C LEU A 190 17.29 -5.33 0.97
N VAL A 191 17.39 -3.99 1.01
CA VAL A 191 18.08 -3.29 2.11
C VAL A 191 17.36 -3.53 3.43
N THR A 192 16.03 -3.46 3.45
CA THR A 192 15.24 -3.72 4.68
C THR A 192 15.39 -5.16 5.15
N ALA A 193 15.36 -6.14 4.24
CA ALA A 193 15.60 -7.54 4.55
C ALA A 193 17.01 -7.79 5.09
N LEU A 194 18.03 -7.20 4.46
CA LEU A 194 19.43 -7.31 4.88
C LEU A 194 19.62 -6.79 6.31
N PHE A 195 19.09 -5.60 6.62
CA PHE A 195 19.21 -5.03 7.97
C PHE A 195 18.40 -5.80 9.01
N CYS A 196 17.21 -6.29 8.66
CA CYS A 196 16.41 -7.13 9.56
C CYS A 196 17.11 -8.47 9.84
N TRP A 197 17.73 -9.06 8.83
CA TRP A 197 18.56 -10.26 8.94
C TRP A 197 19.80 -10.01 9.80
N ALA A 198 20.55 -8.93 9.54
CA ALA A 198 21.72 -8.55 10.32
C ALA A 198 21.38 -8.32 11.81
N ALA A 199 20.26 -7.64 12.09
CA ALA A 199 19.76 -7.48 13.46
C ALA A 199 19.39 -8.84 14.09
N GLY A 200 18.83 -9.76 13.31
CA GLY A 200 18.47 -11.10 13.76
C GLY A 200 19.68 -11.96 14.08
N TRP A 201 20.68 -11.89 13.22
CA TRP A 201 21.96 -12.55 13.41
C TRP A 201 22.69 -12.02 14.65
N ALA A 202 22.70 -10.71 14.87
CA ALA A 202 23.26 -10.10 16.08
C ALA A 202 22.54 -10.60 17.35
N HIS A 203 21.20 -10.69 17.32
CA HIS A 203 20.42 -11.23 18.43
C HIS A 203 20.68 -12.71 18.67
N HIS A 204 20.76 -13.51 17.59
CA HIS A 204 21.10 -14.93 17.69
C HIS A 204 22.49 -15.14 18.29
N ARG A 205 23.50 -14.39 17.81
CA ARG A 205 24.85 -14.43 18.39
C ARG A 205 24.87 -14.02 19.86
N ARG A 206 24.07 -13.02 20.27
CA ARG A 206 23.91 -12.65 21.70
C ARG A 206 23.38 -13.84 22.51
N ARG A 207 22.38 -14.55 22.00
CA ARG A 207 21.81 -15.74 22.68
C ARG A 207 22.82 -16.88 22.81
N VAL A 208 23.55 -17.18 21.74
CA VAL A 208 24.57 -18.26 21.76
C VAL A 208 25.70 -17.92 22.73
N ARG A 209 26.17 -16.67 22.73
CA ARG A 209 27.24 -16.21 23.66
C ARG A 209 26.79 -16.11 25.11
N ALA A 210 25.48 -16.01 25.36
CA ALA A 210 24.95 -15.97 26.72
C ALA A 210 25.15 -17.31 27.46
N TRP A 211 25.28 -18.42 26.73
CA TRP A 211 25.53 -19.73 27.32
C TRP A 211 27.04 -19.96 27.53
N PRO A 212 27.48 -20.54 28.67
CA PRO A 212 26.71 -20.86 29.88
C PRO A 212 26.68 -19.73 30.93
N ASN A 213 27.58 -18.76 30.83
CA ASN A 213 27.94 -17.88 31.97
C ASN A 213 27.13 -16.57 32.06
N GLU A 214 26.43 -16.17 31.00
CA GLU A 214 25.78 -14.86 30.89
C GLU A 214 24.28 -14.97 30.61
N LEU A 215 23.62 -15.98 31.21
CA LEU A 215 22.17 -16.22 31.06
C LEU A 215 21.32 -14.99 31.42
N TRP A 216 21.81 -14.13 32.33
CA TRP A 216 21.18 -12.86 32.67
C TRP A 216 20.97 -11.94 31.45
N ARG A 217 21.84 -12.01 30.43
CA ARG A 217 21.69 -11.25 29.17
C ARG A 217 20.48 -11.68 28.34
N LEU A 218 19.91 -12.86 28.60
CA LEU A 218 18.67 -13.31 27.97
C LEU A 218 17.44 -12.66 28.60
N ALA A 219 17.51 -12.27 29.88
CA ALA A 219 16.45 -11.55 30.57
C ALA A 219 16.40 -10.07 30.16
N GLU A 220 17.52 -9.49 29.74
CA GLU A 220 17.60 -8.11 29.28
C GLU A 220 17.05 -7.92 27.85
N ALA A 221 16.18 -6.92 27.68
CA ALA A 221 15.72 -6.48 26.38
C ALA A 221 16.92 -6.18 25.45
N ALA A 222 16.88 -6.67 24.22
CA ALA A 222 17.92 -6.38 23.24
C ALA A 222 17.99 -4.86 22.99
N THR A 223 19.20 -4.31 22.98
CA THR A 223 19.43 -2.90 22.62
C THR A 223 19.01 -2.68 21.18
N GLU A 224 17.91 -1.98 20.97
CA GLU A 224 17.41 -1.63 19.65
C GLU A 224 18.25 -0.52 19.02
N TRP A 225 18.37 -0.53 17.69
CA TRP A 225 19.00 0.57 16.98
C TRP A 225 18.09 1.81 17.03
N PRO A 226 18.56 2.94 17.56
CA PRO A 226 17.74 4.14 17.72
C PRO A 226 17.12 4.58 16.39
N GLY A 227 15.80 4.78 16.36
CA GLY A 227 15.06 5.24 15.17
C GLY A 227 14.86 4.21 14.05
N PHE A 228 15.52 3.05 14.08
CA PHE A 228 15.49 2.08 12.98
C PHE A 228 14.08 1.59 12.65
N ARG A 229 13.29 1.22 13.67
CA ARG A 229 11.92 0.73 13.48
C ARG A 229 11.00 1.77 12.86
N PHE A 230 11.18 3.04 13.24
CA PHE A 230 10.44 4.16 12.66
C PHE A 230 10.83 4.35 11.19
N SER A 231 12.14 4.41 10.88
CA SER A 231 12.64 4.54 9.51
C SER A 231 12.15 3.40 8.59
N VAL A 232 12.21 2.15 9.06
CA VAL A 232 11.69 0.99 8.31
C VAL A 232 10.19 1.10 8.09
N GLY A 233 9.42 1.57 9.08
CA GLY A 233 7.99 1.84 8.93
C GLY A 233 7.69 2.91 7.88
N THR A 234 8.46 4.00 7.83
CA THR A 234 8.31 5.05 6.81
C THR A 234 8.61 4.52 5.40
N VAL A 235 9.71 3.78 5.25
CA VAL A 235 10.09 3.16 3.97
C VAL A 235 9.02 2.15 3.52
N ALA A 236 8.48 1.36 4.45
CA ALA A 236 7.41 0.43 4.16
C ALA A 236 6.13 1.10 3.63
N MET A 237 5.72 2.22 4.23
CA MET A 237 4.57 2.98 3.73
C MET A 237 4.83 3.56 2.34
N LEU A 238 6.05 4.04 2.08
CA LEU A 238 6.44 4.50 0.74
C LEU A 238 6.41 3.34 -0.28
N VAL A 239 6.96 2.17 0.06
CA VAL A 239 6.91 0.97 -0.77
C VAL A 239 5.47 0.53 -1.03
N LEU A 240 4.60 0.61 -0.03
CA LEU A 240 3.18 0.28 -0.18
C LEU A 240 2.49 1.24 -1.15
N LEU A 241 2.66 2.56 -0.98
CA LEU A 241 2.03 3.59 -1.82
C LEU A 241 2.51 3.49 -3.28
N VAL A 242 3.83 3.46 -3.49
CA VAL A 242 4.41 3.35 -4.83
C VAL A 242 4.08 1.99 -5.45
N GLY A 243 4.10 0.92 -4.64
CA GLY A 243 3.79 -0.43 -5.10
C GLY A 243 2.34 -0.62 -5.53
N CYS A 244 1.38 0.10 -4.92
CA CYS A 244 -0.01 0.11 -5.41
C CYS A 244 -0.13 0.72 -6.81
N VAL A 245 0.65 1.77 -7.13
CA VAL A 245 0.68 2.39 -8.47
C VAL A 245 1.32 1.43 -9.49
N PHE A 246 2.42 0.79 -9.12
CA PHE A 246 3.20 -0.10 -9.99
C PHE A 246 2.92 -1.59 -9.73
N VAL A 247 1.68 -1.94 -9.37
CA VAL A 247 1.29 -3.29 -8.94
C VAL A 247 1.47 -4.36 -10.03
N SER A 248 1.38 -3.97 -11.31
CA SER A 248 1.55 -4.86 -12.46
C SER A 248 3.00 -5.30 -12.69
N ARG A 249 3.98 -4.64 -12.06
CA ARG A 249 5.39 -4.95 -12.27
C ARG A 249 5.84 -6.11 -11.36
N PRO A 250 6.54 -7.13 -11.89
CA PRO A 250 6.87 -8.33 -11.11
C PRO A 250 7.81 -8.06 -9.94
N LEU A 251 8.73 -7.10 -10.07
CA LEU A 251 9.66 -6.74 -9.00
C LEU A 251 8.95 -6.11 -7.79
N THR A 252 7.78 -5.49 -8.01
CA THR A 252 6.93 -4.95 -6.95
C THR A 252 6.53 -6.06 -5.97
N GLY A 253 6.16 -7.23 -6.48
CA GLY A 253 5.78 -8.37 -5.65
C GLY A 253 6.90 -8.84 -4.73
N VAL A 254 8.10 -9.03 -5.29
CA VAL A 254 9.29 -9.47 -4.54
C VAL A 254 9.68 -8.43 -3.48
N GLY A 255 9.75 -7.15 -3.85
CA GLY A 255 10.09 -6.07 -2.90
C GLY A 255 9.06 -5.93 -1.79
N ALA A 256 7.77 -6.09 -2.09
CA ALA A 256 6.69 -6.07 -1.10
C ALA A 256 6.78 -7.25 -0.13
N PHE A 257 7.06 -8.48 -0.60
CA PHE A 257 7.28 -9.65 0.26
C PHE A 257 8.49 -9.48 1.19
N LEU A 258 9.62 -9.01 0.66
CA LEU A 258 10.84 -8.78 1.44
C LEU A 258 10.61 -7.72 2.53
N THR A 259 9.97 -6.61 2.17
CA THR A 259 9.66 -5.53 3.12
C THR A 259 8.62 -5.99 4.16
N GLY A 260 7.52 -6.59 3.70
CA GLY A 260 6.46 -7.12 4.57
C GLY A 260 6.96 -8.18 5.54
N GLY A 261 7.79 -9.11 5.07
CA GLY A 261 8.39 -10.16 5.90
C GLY A 261 9.31 -9.59 6.95
N SER A 262 10.13 -8.61 6.56
CA SER A 262 11.01 -7.89 7.49
C SER A 262 10.23 -7.20 8.61
N LEU A 263 9.12 -6.55 8.28
CA LEU A 263 8.24 -5.90 9.27
C LEU A 263 7.60 -6.89 10.23
N LEU A 264 7.09 -8.03 9.72
CA LEU A 264 6.50 -9.06 10.56
C LEU A 264 7.55 -9.67 11.52
N VAL A 265 8.79 -9.86 11.05
CA VAL A 265 9.91 -10.29 11.90
C VAL A 265 10.23 -9.23 12.97
N LEU A 266 10.25 -7.95 12.62
CA LEU A 266 10.46 -6.87 13.60
C LEU A 266 9.30 -6.77 14.61
N ALA A 267 8.06 -6.96 14.17
CA ALA A 267 6.88 -6.99 15.03
C ALA A 267 6.88 -8.21 15.97
N HIS A 268 7.41 -9.35 15.52
CA HIS A 268 7.59 -10.53 16.35
C HIS A 268 8.62 -10.31 17.46
N ARG A 269 9.75 -9.64 17.18
CA ARG A 269 10.79 -9.42 18.21
C ARG A 269 10.33 -8.52 19.34
N ARG A 270 9.60 -7.45 19.01
CA ARG A 270 8.98 -6.57 20.00
C ARG A 270 7.66 -6.11 19.43
N TRP A 271 6.56 -6.43 20.09
CA TRP A 271 5.24 -6.12 19.55
C TRP A 271 5.08 -4.63 19.21
N GLN A 272 4.70 -4.35 17.98
CA GLN A 272 4.30 -3.02 17.51
C GLN A 272 3.22 -3.20 16.46
N GLU A 273 2.01 -2.73 16.77
CA GLU A 273 0.83 -2.96 15.94
C GLU A 273 0.96 -2.33 14.55
N SER A 274 1.52 -1.12 14.46
CA SER A 274 1.70 -0.42 13.18
C SER A 274 2.63 -1.14 12.20
N LEU A 275 3.69 -1.79 12.68
CA LEU A 275 4.57 -2.60 11.82
C LEU A 275 3.88 -3.89 11.39
N ALA A 276 3.05 -4.48 12.25
CA ALA A 276 2.26 -5.65 11.90
C ALA A 276 1.23 -5.32 10.81
N ASP A 277 0.49 -4.21 10.95
CA ASP A 277 -0.48 -3.75 9.95
C ASP A 277 0.21 -3.49 8.59
N ALA A 278 1.31 -2.73 8.59
CA ALA A 278 2.09 -2.47 7.37
C ALA A 278 2.69 -3.76 6.77
N GLY A 279 3.13 -4.69 7.61
CA GLY A 279 3.61 -6.01 7.19
C GLY A 279 2.54 -6.82 6.47
N CYS A 280 1.35 -6.94 7.06
CA CYS A 280 0.22 -7.63 6.45
C CYS A 280 -0.26 -6.95 5.15
N ALA A 281 -0.27 -5.61 5.11
CA ALA A 281 -0.59 -4.85 3.90
C ALA A 281 0.41 -5.13 2.75
N LEU A 282 1.71 -5.12 3.04
CA LEU A 282 2.75 -5.41 2.05
C LEU A 282 2.76 -6.88 1.60
N MET A 283 2.48 -7.82 2.50
CA MET A 283 2.27 -9.23 2.10
C MET A 283 1.07 -9.38 1.15
N THR A 284 -0.01 -8.63 1.40
CA THR A 284 -1.17 -8.58 0.50
C THR A 284 -0.79 -8.01 -0.86
N LEU A 285 -0.08 -6.88 -0.87
CA LEU A 285 0.43 -6.28 -2.11
C LEU A 285 1.34 -7.26 -2.88
N GLY A 286 2.18 -8.02 -2.18
CA GLY A 286 3.03 -9.05 -2.77
C GLY A 286 2.24 -10.11 -3.53
N VAL A 287 1.15 -10.62 -2.94
CA VAL A 287 0.28 -11.62 -3.57
C VAL A 287 -0.53 -11.01 -4.72
N VAL A 288 -1.05 -9.80 -4.56
CA VAL A 288 -1.78 -9.09 -5.62
C VAL A 288 -0.87 -8.83 -6.82
N ALA A 289 0.35 -8.36 -6.60
CA ALA A 289 1.36 -8.20 -7.66
C ALA A 289 1.77 -9.54 -8.29
N GLY A 290 1.82 -10.61 -7.49
CA GLY A 290 2.01 -11.98 -8.00
C GLY A 290 0.92 -12.42 -8.97
N CYS A 291 -0.34 -12.02 -8.74
CA CYS A 291 -1.45 -12.29 -9.68
C CYS A 291 -1.30 -11.53 -11.01
N MET A 292 -0.47 -10.49 -11.05
CA MET A 292 -0.13 -9.74 -12.26
C MET A 292 0.98 -10.40 -13.09
N PHE A 293 1.61 -11.45 -12.57
CA PHE A 293 2.67 -12.16 -13.29
C PHE A 293 2.15 -12.67 -14.65
N ALA A 294 2.95 -12.50 -15.70
CA ALA A 294 2.60 -12.84 -17.07
C ALA A 294 1.30 -12.17 -17.58
N GLN A 295 1.03 -10.92 -17.19
CA GLN A 295 -0.02 -10.13 -17.83
C GLN A 295 0.28 -10.01 -19.34
N PRO A 296 -0.64 -10.43 -20.22
CA PRO A 296 -0.45 -10.25 -21.65
C PRO A 296 -0.43 -8.77 -21.98
N LEU A 297 0.56 -8.34 -22.77
CA LEU A 297 0.59 -6.99 -23.34
C LEU A 297 -0.68 -6.79 -24.17
N SER A 298 -1.53 -5.87 -23.74
CA SER A 298 -2.70 -5.45 -24.50
C SER A 298 -2.32 -4.23 -25.34
N ASN A 299 -2.78 -4.19 -26.59
CA ASN A 299 -2.51 -3.08 -27.50
C ASN A 299 -3.28 -1.81 -27.11
N THR A 300 -4.35 -1.93 -26.31
CA THR A 300 -5.14 -0.79 -25.81
C THR A 300 -5.03 -0.64 -24.28
N PRO A 301 -4.91 0.61 -23.77
CA PRO A 301 -4.80 0.87 -22.34
C PRO A 301 -6.09 0.51 -21.59
N GLU A 302 -7.25 0.66 -22.22
CA GLU A 302 -8.56 0.33 -21.67
C GLU A 302 -8.67 -1.14 -21.25
N ALA A 303 -8.23 -2.04 -22.15
CA ALA A 303 -8.19 -3.48 -21.90
C ALA A 303 -7.11 -3.87 -20.87
N MET A 304 -6.01 -3.12 -20.81
CA MET A 304 -4.96 -3.34 -19.81
C MET A 304 -5.48 -3.08 -18.40
N PHE A 305 -6.21 -1.99 -18.16
CA PHE A 305 -6.78 -1.68 -16.85
C PHE A 305 -7.87 -2.67 -16.41
N ALA A 306 -8.74 -3.11 -17.33
CA ALA A 306 -9.73 -4.14 -17.03
C ALA A 306 -9.08 -5.46 -16.57
N GLU A 307 -8.00 -5.88 -17.24
CA GLU A 307 -7.22 -7.06 -16.85
C GLU A 307 -6.53 -6.88 -15.48
N ILE A 308 -5.99 -5.68 -15.20
CA ILE A 308 -5.41 -5.35 -13.89
C ILE A 308 -6.48 -5.47 -12.80
N PHE A 309 -7.68 -4.93 -13.01
CA PHE A 309 -8.75 -5.03 -12.00
C PHE A 309 -9.19 -6.49 -11.77
N ASN A 310 -9.36 -7.28 -12.83
CA ASN A 310 -9.71 -8.71 -12.71
C ASN A 310 -8.70 -9.48 -11.84
N ARG A 311 -7.41 -9.32 -12.14
CA ARG A 311 -6.32 -9.97 -11.40
C ARG A 311 -6.16 -9.41 -9.98
N ALA A 312 -6.46 -8.12 -9.78
CA ALA A 312 -6.41 -7.51 -8.47
C ALA A 312 -7.50 -8.07 -7.56
N ILE A 313 -8.74 -8.19 -8.07
CA ILE A 313 -9.85 -8.83 -7.33
C ILE A 313 -9.48 -10.26 -6.95
N LEU A 314 -8.86 -11.02 -7.86
CA LEU A 314 -8.38 -12.37 -7.58
C LEU A 314 -7.41 -12.39 -6.39
N GLY A 315 -6.35 -11.57 -6.43
CA GLY A 315 -5.36 -11.50 -5.35
C GLY A 315 -5.96 -11.02 -4.03
N LEU A 316 -6.83 -10.01 -4.07
CA LEU A 316 -7.51 -9.47 -2.89
C LEU A 316 -8.49 -10.50 -2.28
N ALA A 317 -9.19 -11.28 -3.09
CA ALA A 317 -10.07 -12.35 -2.61
C ALA A 317 -9.30 -13.45 -1.88
N ILE A 318 -8.18 -13.90 -2.47
CA ILE A 318 -7.28 -14.89 -1.85
C ILE A 318 -6.79 -14.38 -0.50
N MET A 319 -6.29 -13.13 -0.46
CA MET A 319 -5.75 -12.55 0.77
C MET A 319 -6.83 -12.27 1.83
N THR A 320 -8.05 -11.93 1.42
CA THR A 320 -9.20 -11.78 2.33
C THR A 320 -9.49 -13.09 3.05
N ALA A 321 -9.57 -14.20 2.30
CA ALA A 321 -9.75 -15.53 2.89
C ALA A 321 -8.54 -15.94 3.75
N PHE A 322 -7.32 -15.72 3.26
CA PHE A 322 -6.09 -16.09 3.95
C PHE A 322 -5.97 -15.41 5.32
N TRP A 323 -6.20 -14.10 5.43
CA TRP A 323 -6.06 -13.41 6.71
C TRP A 323 -7.11 -13.84 7.75
N HIS A 324 -8.36 -14.07 7.33
CA HIS A 324 -9.39 -14.60 8.23
C HIS A 324 -9.15 -16.08 8.56
N TRP A 325 -8.57 -16.85 7.63
CA TRP A 325 -8.14 -18.21 7.88
C TRP A 325 -7.02 -18.25 8.93
N LEU A 326 -5.97 -17.46 8.74
CA LEU A 326 -4.81 -17.40 9.62
C LEU A 326 -5.18 -16.89 11.02
N GLY A 327 -6.01 -15.85 11.10
CA GLY A 327 -6.51 -15.33 12.37
C GLY A 327 -7.27 -16.38 13.18
N GLY A 328 -8.05 -17.24 12.53
CA GLY A 328 -8.74 -18.35 13.22
C GLY A 328 -7.80 -19.50 13.61
N VAL A 329 -6.78 -19.81 12.80
CA VAL A 329 -5.77 -20.82 13.17
C VAL A 329 -4.99 -20.39 14.42
N TRP A 330 -4.72 -19.09 14.57
CA TRP A 330 -4.02 -18.57 15.75
C TRP A 330 -4.88 -18.44 17.01
N GLU A 331 -6.17 -18.71 16.97
CA GLU A 331 -7.01 -18.71 18.18
C GLU A 331 -6.53 -19.74 19.22
N GLN A 332 -5.89 -20.82 18.79
CA GLN A 332 -5.21 -21.79 19.67
C GLN A 332 -4.06 -21.17 20.51
N GLN A 333 -3.62 -19.96 20.16
CA GLN A 333 -2.56 -19.22 20.86
C GLN A 333 -3.12 -18.21 21.87
N LEU A 334 -4.42 -18.26 22.14
CA LEU A 334 -5.07 -17.49 23.19
C LEU A 334 -5.17 -18.36 24.46
N ASP A 335 -4.77 -17.81 25.59
CA ASP A 335 -4.99 -18.41 26.90
C ASP A 335 -6.11 -17.64 27.59
N SER A 336 -7.24 -18.31 27.86
CA SER A 336 -8.44 -17.70 28.46
C SER A 336 -8.93 -16.45 27.68
N GLY A 337 -8.77 -16.45 26.36
CA GLY A 337 -9.12 -15.33 25.48
C GLY A 337 -8.08 -14.19 25.44
N GLN A 338 -6.98 -14.30 26.18
CA GLN A 338 -5.89 -13.32 26.19
C GLN A 338 -4.71 -13.77 25.33
N ALA A 339 -4.15 -12.81 24.58
CA ALA A 339 -3.02 -13.06 23.70
C ALA A 339 -1.69 -13.04 24.47
N TRP A 340 -1.12 -14.21 24.72
CA TRP A 340 0.18 -14.36 25.38
C TRP A 340 1.35 -14.48 24.37
N THR A 341 1.08 -14.87 23.11
CA THR A 341 2.06 -14.89 22.03
C THR A 341 1.87 -13.74 21.03
N THR A 342 2.91 -13.44 20.24
CA THR A 342 2.79 -12.46 19.13
C THR A 342 1.81 -12.90 18.05
N ALA A 343 1.69 -14.21 17.81
CA ALA A 343 0.70 -14.77 16.89
C ALA A 343 -0.73 -14.54 17.41
N GLY A 344 -0.96 -14.72 18.71
CA GLY A 344 -2.24 -14.37 19.36
C GLY A 344 -2.57 -12.88 19.21
N ARG A 345 -1.58 -11.99 19.34
CA ARG A 345 -1.78 -10.54 19.14
C ARG A 345 -2.09 -10.18 17.68
N LEU A 346 -1.55 -10.93 16.72
CA LEU A 346 -1.83 -10.73 15.30
C LEU A 346 -3.27 -11.09 14.89
N ILE A 347 -4.02 -11.86 15.68
CA ILE A 347 -5.41 -12.24 15.33
C ILE A 347 -6.27 -11.00 15.03
N ARG A 348 -6.17 -9.96 15.88
CA ARG A 348 -6.92 -8.71 15.69
C ARG A 348 -6.49 -7.97 14.42
N VAL A 349 -5.17 -7.92 14.18
CA VAL A 349 -4.56 -7.34 12.98
C VAL A 349 -5.05 -8.07 11.73
N CYS A 350 -4.96 -9.39 11.67
CA CYS A 350 -5.39 -10.20 10.54
C CYS A 350 -6.89 -10.03 10.24
N ARG A 351 -7.76 -10.00 11.25
CA ARG A 351 -9.20 -9.76 11.05
C ARG A 351 -9.48 -8.35 10.51
N ARG A 352 -8.75 -7.33 11.00
CA ARG A 352 -8.89 -5.94 10.52
C ARG A 352 -8.37 -5.78 9.09
N VAL A 353 -7.17 -6.31 8.81
CA VAL A 353 -6.57 -6.27 7.47
C VAL A 353 -7.42 -7.09 6.50
N GLY A 354 -7.88 -8.28 6.88
CA GLY A 354 -8.77 -9.10 6.06
C GLY A 354 -10.05 -8.35 5.68
N PHE A 355 -10.68 -7.63 6.61
CA PHE A 355 -11.83 -6.77 6.31
C PHE A 355 -11.46 -5.64 5.33
N LEU A 356 -10.35 -4.92 5.58
CA LEU A 356 -9.90 -3.82 4.71
C LEU A 356 -9.58 -4.30 3.29
N VAL A 357 -8.89 -5.43 3.16
CA VAL A 357 -8.57 -6.06 1.87
C VAL A 357 -9.84 -6.49 1.14
N GLY A 358 -10.82 -7.05 1.85
CA GLY A 358 -12.13 -7.38 1.29
C GLY A 358 -12.88 -6.14 0.80
N ALA A 359 -12.88 -5.05 1.58
CA ALA A 359 -13.50 -3.78 1.20
C ALA A 359 -12.83 -3.16 -0.04
N ILE A 360 -11.50 -3.18 -0.12
CA ILE A 360 -10.76 -2.75 -1.32
C ILE A 360 -11.11 -3.65 -2.50
N GLY A 361 -11.23 -4.97 -2.30
CA GLY A 361 -11.67 -5.91 -3.34
C GLY A 361 -13.05 -5.58 -3.91
N VAL A 362 -14.00 -5.22 -3.04
CA VAL A 362 -15.34 -4.77 -3.46
C VAL A 362 -15.28 -3.45 -4.20
N LEU A 363 -14.47 -2.49 -3.75
CA LEU A 363 -14.28 -1.20 -4.42
C LEU A 363 -13.66 -1.35 -5.81
N VAL A 364 -12.61 -2.17 -5.93
CA VAL A 364 -11.99 -2.51 -7.22
C VAL A 364 -12.98 -3.27 -8.11
N GLY A 365 -13.80 -4.13 -7.53
CA GLY A 365 -14.95 -4.74 -8.19
C GLY A 365 -15.87 -3.69 -8.79
N ALA A 366 -16.38 -2.75 -7.98
CA ALA A 366 -17.25 -1.67 -8.48
C ALA A 366 -16.60 -0.91 -9.64
N CYS A 367 -15.31 -0.56 -9.53
CA CYS A 367 -14.55 0.08 -10.61
C CYS A 367 -14.53 -0.77 -11.88
N LEU A 368 -14.29 -2.09 -11.78
CA LEU A 368 -14.34 -3.01 -12.91
C LEU A 368 -15.75 -3.12 -13.51
N ALA A 369 -16.79 -3.23 -12.67
CA ALA A 369 -18.18 -3.38 -13.09
C ALA A 369 -18.61 -2.22 -13.99
N PHE A 370 -18.34 -0.98 -13.57
CA PHE A 370 -18.72 0.23 -14.29
C PHE A 370 -17.64 0.75 -15.26
N TRP A 371 -16.51 0.04 -15.40
CA TRP A 371 -15.42 0.43 -16.31
C TRP A 371 -15.89 0.75 -17.73
N PRO A 372 -16.73 -0.08 -18.38
CA PRO A 372 -17.17 0.17 -19.76
C PRO A 372 -18.05 1.42 -19.92
N LEU A 373 -18.62 1.96 -18.84
CA LEU A 373 -19.49 3.15 -18.89
C LEU A 373 -18.72 4.46 -18.74
N ARG A 374 -17.39 4.42 -18.60
CA ARG A 374 -16.56 5.63 -18.55
C ARG A 374 -16.47 6.26 -19.94
N GLN A 375 -16.62 7.59 -20.01
CA GLN A 375 -16.62 8.39 -21.24
C GLN A 375 -15.38 8.23 -22.14
N TYR A 376 -14.29 7.68 -21.60
CA TYR A 376 -13.02 7.49 -22.30
C TYR A 376 -12.78 6.06 -22.78
N VAL A 377 -13.75 5.15 -22.56
CA VAL A 377 -13.66 3.76 -23.01
C VAL A 377 -14.41 3.64 -24.32
N THR A 378 -13.67 3.38 -25.41
CA THR A 378 -14.20 3.38 -26.78
C THR A 378 -14.45 1.98 -27.31
N ASP A 379 -13.76 0.97 -26.77
CA ASP A 379 -13.97 -0.44 -27.11
C ASP A 379 -14.70 -1.14 -25.95
N LEU A 380 -15.89 -1.68 -26.23
CA LEU A 380 -16.58 -2.53 -25.28
C LEU A 380 -15.70 -3.75 -24.98
N ASP A 381 -15.48 -3.99 -23.70
CA ASP A 381 -14.58 -4.99 -23.13
C ASP A 381 -15.11 -6.44 -23.36
N ASP A 382 -15.31 -6.83 -24.63
CA ASP A 382 -16.15 -7.96 -25.08
C ASP A 382 -15.40 -9.31 -25.19
N ALA A 383 -14.13 -9.35 -24.78
CA ALA A 383 -13.37 -10.58 -24.81
C ALA A 383 -13.97 -11.61 -23.82
N LYS A 384 -14.60 -12.68 -24.36
CA LYS A 384 -15.18 -13.80 -23.58
C LYS A 384 -14.28 -14.26 -22.43
N ARG A 385 -12.97 -14.29 -22.65
CA ARG A 385 -11.95 -14.63 -21.64
C ARG A 385 -12.02 -13.70 -20.42
N ARG A 386 -12.05 -12.37 -20.61
CA ARG A 386 -12.10 -11.39 -19.52
C ARG A 386 -13.42 -11.48 -18.75
N TRP A 387 -14.51 -11.81 -19.44
CA TRP A 387 -15.81 -12.07 -18.84
C TRP A 387 -15.78 -13.26 -17.88
N VAL A 388 -15.25 -14.41 -18.35
CA VAL A 388 -15.12 -15.63 -17.53
C VAL A 388 -14.21 -15.38 -16.33
N TRP A 389 -13.06 -14.71 -16.52
CA TRP A 389 -12.15 -14.38 -15.42
C TRP A 389 -12.73 -13.38 -14.43
N GLY A 390 -13.48 -12.37 -14.90
CA GLY A 390 -14.17 -11.43 -14.03
C GLY A 390 -15.21 -12.11 -13.15
N LEU A 391 -16.07 -12.95 -13.76
CA LEU A 391 -17.05 -13.75 -13.01
C LEU A 391 -16.39 -14.69 -12.01
N PHE A 392 -15.29 -15.33 -12.40
CA PHE A 392 -14.51 -16.17 -11.51
C PHE A 392 -13.93 -15.38 -10.33
N ALA A 393 -13.35 -14.20 -10.59
CA ALA A 393 -12.77 -13.33 -9.56
C ALA A 393 -13.85 -12.82 -8.58
N TYR A 394 -15.02 -12.40 -9.08
CA TYR A 394 -16.17 -12.06 -8.24
C TYR A 394 -16.67 -13.24 -7.42
N GLY A 395 -16.81 -14.42 -8.05
CA GLY A 395 -17.21 -15.64 -7.36
C GLY A 395 -16.25 -15.96 -6.20
N LEU A 396 -14.94 -15.85 -6.43
CA LEU A 396 -13.94 -16.04 -5.39
C LEU A 396 -14.03 -14.97 -4.29
N LEU A 397 -14.26 -13.69 -4.64
CA LEU A 397 -14.44 -12.62 -3.67
C LEU A 397 -15.69 -12.87 -2.79
N ILE A 398 -16.81 -13.25 -3.39
CA ILE A 398 -18.05 -13.60 -2.69
C ILE A 398 -17.82 -14.80 -1.77
N LEU A 399 -17.16 -15.86 -2.25
CA LEU A 399 -16.84 -17.05 -1.45
C LEU A 399 -15.90 -16.71 -0.29
N SER A 400 -14.89 -15.87 -0.51
CA SER A 400 -13.94 -15.44 0.54
C SER A 400 -14.62 -14.59 1.61
N LEU A 401 -15.48 -13.65 1.22
CA LEU A 401 -16.28 -12.84 2.15
C LEU A 401 -17.29 -13.70 2.91
N LEU A 402 -17.94 -14.66 2.23
CA LEU A 402 -18.87 -15.59 2.86
C LEU A 402 -18.18 -16.49 3.89
N PHE A 403 -17.03 -17.05 3.52
CA PHE A 403 -16.18 -17.82 4.42
C PHE A 403 -15.79 -16.98 5.65
N SER A 404 -15.35 -15.74 5.43
CA SER A 404 -14.92 -14.82 6.48
C SER A 404 -16.07 -14.41 7.40
N ALA A 405 -17.26 -14.15 6.85
CA ALA A 405 -18.46 -13.79 7.59
C ALA A 405 -18.91 -14.93 8.51
N ARG A 406 -18.96 -16.16 7.99
CA ARG A 406 -19.31 -17.35 8.78
C ARG A 406 -18.32 -17.59 9.93
N ARG A 407 -17.03 -17.33 9.71
CA ARG A 407 -16.00 -17.60 10.72
C ARG A 407 -15.94 -16.56 11.83
N THR A 408 -16.22 -15.30 11.53
CA THR A 408 -16.07 -14.20 12.49
C THR A 408 -17.37 -13.74 13.12
N GLY A 409 -18.52 -14.08 12.53
CA GLY A 409 -19.83 -13.65 13.03
C GLY A 409 -20.10 -12.14 12.88
N LYS A 410 -19.26 -11.39 12.14
CA LYS A 410 -19.37 -9.93 12.08
C LYS A 410 -20.34 -9.45 10.99
N PRO A 411 -21.32 -8.58 11.33
CA PRO A 411 -22.31 -8.10 10.35
C PRO A 411 -21.72 -7.24 9.24
N THR A 412 -20.60 -6.54 9.50
CA THR A 412 -19.91 -5.71 8.51
C THR A 412 -19.41 -6.51 7.30
N LEU A 413 -19.06 -7.80 7.48
CA LEU A 413 -18.70 -8.68 6.37
C LEU A 413 -19.93 -9.12 5.55
N GLY A 414 -21.10 -9.22 6.19
CA GLY A 414 -22.37 -9.44 5.48
C GLY A 414 -22.72 -8.27 4.56
N TRP A 415 -22.49 -7.03 5.02
CA TRP A 415 -22.64 -5.85 4.18
C TRP A 415 -21.70 -5.87 2.97
N LEU A 416 -20.41 -6.17 3.18
CA LEU A 416 -19.45 -6.31 2.08
C LEU A 416 -19.84 -7.43 1.10
N LEU A 417 -20.36 -8.55 1.60
CA LEU A 417 -20.83 -9.65 0.76
C LEU A 417 -21.98 -9.21 -0.16
N LEU A 418 -22.99 -8.52 0.39
CA LEU A 418 -24.11 -8.00 -0.42
C LEU A 418 -23.64 -6.98 -1.46
N LEU A 419 -22.71 -6.11 -1.08
CA LEU A 419 -22.10 -5.16 -2.03
C LEU A 419 -21.31 -5.87 -3.13
N ALA A 420 -20.56 -6.93 -2.81
CA ALA A 420 -19.84 -7.75 -3.78
C ALA A 420 -20.79 -8.44 -4.77
N VAL A 421 -21.90 -8.98 -4.28
CA VAL A 421 -22.97 -9.57 -5.11
C VAL A 421 -23.58 -8.50 -6.01
N GLY A 422 -23.88 -7.31 -5.48
CA GLY A 422 -24.36 -6.17 -6.26
C GLY A 422 -23.39 -5.75 -7.37
N CYS A 423 -22.09 -5.70 -7.06
CA CYS A 423 -21.05 -5.40 -8.05
C CYS A 423 -20.96 -6.48 -9.14
N MET A 424 -21.09 -7.76 -8.79
CA MET A 424 -21.12 -8.86 -9.76
C MET A 424 -22.34 -8.77 -10.67
N VAL A 425 -23.53 -8.46 -10.12
CA VAL A 425 -24.74 -8.23 -10.93
C VAL A 425 -24.55 -7.04 -11.86
N GLY A 426 -24.01 -5.92 -11.35
CA GLY A 426 -23.67 -4.76 -12.16
C GLY A 426 -22.67 -5.10 -13.29
N PHE A 427 -21.64 -5.89 -12.99
CA PHE A 427 -20.66 -6.35 -13.98
C PHE A 427 -21.33 -7.13 -15.13
N ILE A 428 -22.28 -8.03 -14.80
CA ILE A 428 -23.05 -8.79 -15.79
C ILE A 428 -23.91 -7.86 -16.64
N LEU A 429 -24.68 -6.98 -16.01
CA LEU A 429 -25.63 -6.09 -16.70
C LEU A 429 -24.91 -5.11 -17.63
N VAL A 430 -23.84 -4.47 -17.16
CA VAL A 430 -23.11 -3.47 -17.95
C VAL A 430 -22.45 -4.07 -19.19
N ARG A 431 -21.99 -5.33 -19.11
CA ARG A 431 -21.26 -5.99 -20.20
C ARG A 431 -22.13 -6.92 -21.06
N SER A 432 -23.44 -6.92 -20.86
CA SER A 432 -24.38 -7.68 -21.71
C SER A 432 -25.59 -6.85 -22.14
N PRO A 433 -25.39 -5.62 -22.67
CA PRO A 433 -26.49 -4.65 -22.87
C PRO A 433 -27.57 -5.15 -23.84
N HIS A 434 -27.20 -5.97 -24.84
CA HIS A 434 -28.10 -6.47 -25.89
C HIS A 434 -28.74 -7.83 -25.56
N VAL A 435 -28.53 -8.35 -24.35
CA VAL A 435 -29.20 -9.58 -23.93
C VAL A 435 -30.62 -9.20 -23.52
N PRO A 436 -31.68 -9.88 -24.02
CA PRO A 436 -33.08 -9.53 -23.71
C PRO A 436 -33.37 -9.46 -22.21
N LEU A 437 -32.70 -10.30 -21.41
CA LEU A 437 -32.78 -10.27 -19.95
C LEU A 437 -32.23 -8.96 -19.38
N THR A 438 -31.09 -8.48 -19.88
CA THR A 438 -30.46 -7.24 -19.43
C THR A 438 -31.30 -6.02 -19.81
N GLU A 439 -31.81 -5.96 -21.03
CA GLU A 439 -32.74 -4.90 -21.45
C GLU A 439 -34.01 -4.91 -20.60
N TRP A 440 -34.53 -6.10 -20.28
CA TRP A 440 -35.69 -6.24 -19.40
C TRP A 440 -35.39 -5.74 -17.98
N VAL A 441 -34.24 -6.10 -17.41
CA VAL A 441 -33.81 -5.69 -16.06
C VAL A 441 -33.55 -4.18 -16.01
N VAL A 442 -32.81 -3.62 -16.96
CA VAL A 442 -32.47 -2.19 -17.01
C VAL A 442 -33.74 -1.35 -17.23
N GLY A 443 -34.62 -1.77 -18.14
CA GLY A 443 -35.89 -1.07 -18.38
C GLY A 443 -36.92 -1.19 -17.25
N ARG A 444 -36.72 -2.07 -16.27
CA ARG A 444 -37.66 -2.34 -15.16
C ARG A 444 -36.97 -2.40 -13.80
N TRP A 445 -35.83 -1.71 -13.67
CA TRP A 445 -34.95 -1.82 -12.51
C TRP A 445 -35.62 -1.52 -11.16
N PRO A 446 -36.61 -0.59 -11.02
CA PRO A 446 -37.26 -0.36 -9.73
C PRO A 446 -38.08 -1.58 -9.28
N LEU A 447 -38.74 -2.26 -10.22
CA LEU A 447 -39.48 -3.49 -9.95
C LEU A 447 -38.54 -4.64 -9.59
N VAL A 448 -37.41 -4.76 -10.28
CA VAL A 448 -36.38 -5.77 -9.99
C VAL A 448 -35.80 -5.58 -8.58
N LEU A 449 -35.53 -4.33 -8.17
CA LEU A 449 -35.07 -4.02 -6.81
C LEU A 449 -36.12 -4.35 -5.74
N ALA A 450 -37.40 -4.08 -6.01
CA ALA A 450 -38.48 -4.47 -5.10
C ALA A 450 -38.61 -6.00 -4.98
N GLY A 451 -38.39 -6.74 -6.07
CA GLY A 451 -38.29 -8.21 -6.04
C GLY A 451 -37.06 -8.72 -5.29
N ALA A 452 -35.90 -8.11 -5.51
CA ALA A 452 -34.67 -8.44 -4.78
C ALA A 452 -34.82 -8.17 -3.27
N ALA A 453 -35.50 -7.08 -2.90
CA ALA A 453 -35.82 -6.75 -1.52
C ALA A 453 -36.63 -7.88 -0.84
N LEU A 454 -37.61 -8.44 -1.54
CA LEU A 454 -38.41 -9.58 -1.07
C LEU A 454 -37.53 -10.83 -0.84
N VAL A 455 -36.66 -11.14 -1.79
CA VAL A 455 -35.73 -12.28 -1.68
C VAL A 455 -34.79 -12.12 -0.48
N LEU A 456 -34.25 -10.92 -0.28
CA LEU A 456 -33.36 -10.61 0.85
C LEU A 456 -34.10 -10.70 2.20
N LEU A 457 -35.36 -10.28 2.26
CA LEU A 457 -36.18 -10.39 3.46
C LEU A 457 -36.47 -11.86 3.83
N VAL A 458 -36.81 -12.69 2.85
CA VAL A 458 -36.99 -14.14 3.04
C VAL A 458 -35.67 -14.80 3.45
N ALA A 459 -34.55 -14.41 2.83
CA ALA A 459 -33.23 -14.88 3.21
C ALA A 459 -32.88 -14.49 4.66
N ALA A 460 -33.18 -13.26 5.09
CA ALA A 460 -32.96 -12.80 6.46
C ALA A 460 -33.74 -13.67 7.48
N PHE A 461 -34.99 -14.01 7.18
CA PHE A 461 -35.78 -14.91 8.01
C PHE A 461 -35.20 -16.32 8.09
N GLY A 462 -34.71 -16.85 6.96
CA GLY A 462 -34.04 -18.16 6.92
C GLY A 462 -32.73 -18.17 7.71
N VAL A 463 -31.97 -17.07 7.64
CA VAL A 463 -30.70 -16.88 8.35
C VAL A 463 -30.91 -16.75 9.86
N GLN A 464 -31.98 -16.05 10.31
CA GLN A 464 -32.30 -15.88 11.73
C GLN A 464 -32.39 -17.21 12.50
N ARG A 465 -32.77 -18.29 11.81
CA ARG A 465 -32.91 -19.63 12.40
C ARG A 465 -31.59 -20.41 12.52
N ARG A 466 -30.48 -19.88 12.01
CA ARG A 466 -29.19 -20.58 11.96
C ARG A 466 -28.06 -19.72 12.56
N PRO A 467 -27.53 -20.07 13.75
CA PRO A 467 -26.52 -19.25 14.43
C PRO A 467 -25.23 -19.09 13.61
N SER A 468 -24.88 -20.07 12.77
CA SER A 468 -23.70 -19.99 11.89
C SER A 468 -23.78 -18.92 10.79
N TRP A 469 -24.94 -18.28 10.62
CA TRP A 469 -25.22 -17.31 9.56
C TRP A 469 -25.63 -15.94 10.08
N GLU A 470 -25.62 -15.74 11.39
CA GLU A 470 -26.08 -14.52 12.06
C GLU A 470 -25.45 -13.24 11.49
N ALA A 471 -24.19 -13.32 11.04
CA ALA A 471 -23.48 -12.24 10.35
C ALA A 471 -24.20 -11.66 9.11
N LEU A 472 -25.07 -12.44 8.45
CA LEU A 472 -25.82 -11.97 7.28
C LEU A 472 -27.19 -11.39 7.64
N PHE A 473 -27.67 -11.60 8.86
CA PHE A 473 -29.02 -11.22 9.26
C PHE A 473 -29.23 -9.71 9.09
N GLU A 474 -28.38 -8.90 9.73
CA GLU A 474 -28.50 -7.44 9.72
C GLU A 474 -28.45 -6.88 8.28
N ALA A 475 -27.48 -7.33 7.49
CA ALA A 475 -27.28 -6.88 6.13
C ALA A 475 -28.48 -7.23 5.23
N CYS A 476 -28.96 -8.48 5.26
CA CYS A 476 -30.11 -8.92 4.48
C CYS A 476 -31.41 -8.26 4.93
N TYR A 477 -31.62 -8.14 6.25
CA TYR A 477 -32.81 -7.53 6.82
C TYR A 477 -32.91 -6.05 6.49
N LEU A 478 -31.86 -5.25 6.76
CA LEU A 478 -31.88 -3.82 6.49
C LEU A 478 -31.87 -3.50 4.99
N THR A 479 -31.17 -4.30 4.17
CA THR A 479 -31.22 -4.11 2.72
C THR A 479 -32.58 -4.46 2.15
N GLY A 480 -33.18 -5.58 2.59
CA GLY A 480 -34.49 -6.03 2.12
C GLY A 480 -35.65 -5.18 2.64
N LEU A 481 -35.55 -4.62 3.84
CA LEU A 481 -36.63 -3.85 4.45
C LEU A 481 -36.55 -2.35 4.16
N VAL A 482 -35.34 -1.78 4.08
CA VAL A 482 -35.15 -0.31 4.00
C VAL A 482 -34.48 0.11 2.71
N LEU A 483 -33.25 -0.35 2.45
CA LEU A 483 -32.44 0.23 1.36
C LEU A 483 -33.01 -0.08 -0.03
N ALA A 484 -33.25 -1.34 -0.36
CA ALA A 484 -33.75 -1.70 -1.69
C ALA A 484 -35.17 -1.14 -1.95
N PRO A 485 -36.11 -1.20 -0.99
CA PRO A 485 -37.41 -0.51 -1.11
C PRO A 485 -37.31 1.00 -1.31
N LEU A 486 -36.43 1.68 -0.57
CA LEU A 486 -36.21 3.12 -0.70
C LEU A 486 -35.66 3.47 -2.10
N VAL A 487 -34.65 2.75 -2.56
CA VAL A 487 -34.03 2.99 -3.88
C VAL A 487 -35.02 2.67 -5.01
N ALA A 488 -35.83 1.63 -4.87
CA ALA A 488 -36.91 1.33 -5.81
C ALA A 488 -37.96 2.45 -5.85
N ALA A 489 -38.41 2.94 -4.69
CA ALA A 489 -39.38 4.03 -4.61
C ALA A 489 -38.84 5.34 -5.19
N LEU A 490 -37.60 5.73 -4.83
CA LEU A 490 -36.91 6.88 -5.42
C LEU A 490 -36.74 6.73 -6.92
N GLY A 491 -36.45 5.52 -7.39
CA GLY A 491 -36.34 5.19 -8.81
C GLY A 491 -37.61 5.48 -9.60
N VAL A 492 -38.76 5.16 -9.03
CA VAL A 492 -40.06 5.48 -9.63
C VAL A 492 -40.36 6.98 -9.56
N MET A 493 -40.00 7.65 -8.46
CA MET A 493 -40.31 9.06 -8.21
C MET A 493 -39.45 10.05 -8.99
N LEU A 494 -38.17 9.71 -9.23
CA LEU A 494 -37.20 10.60 -9.89
C LEU A 494 -37.17 10.48 -11.41
N HIS A 495 -37.87 9.50 -11.99
CA HIS A 495 -37.81 9.23 -13.42
C HIS A 495 -38.84 10.04 -14.22
N MET A 496 -38.44 10.47 -15.43
CA MET A 496 -39.33 11.14 -16.37
C MET A 496 -40.43 10.16 -16.86
N PRO A 497 -41.72 10.57 -16.92
CA PRO A 497 -42.84 9.70 -17.31
C PRO A 497 -42.71 9.01 -18.68
N GLN A 498 -41.83 9.52 -19.53
CA GLN A 498 -41.66 9.09 -20.92
C GLN A 498 -40.85 7.78 -21.07
N TRP A 499 -40.16 7.33 -20.01
CA TRP A 499 -39.18 6.25 -20.08
C TRP A 499 -39.67 4.91 -19.49
N PHE A 500 -40.80 4.92 -18.78
CA PHE A 500 -41.38 3.71 -18.19
C PHE A 500 -42.80 3.42 -18.71
N PRO A 501 -43.17 2.14 -18.81
CA PRO A 501 -44.55 1.76 -19.01
C PRO A 501 -45.43 2.27 -17.86
N TYR A 502 -46.64 2.77 -18.18
CA TYR A 502 -47.59 3.33 -17.21
C TYR A 502 -47.92 2.40 -16.03
N TRP A 503 -47.80 1.08 -16.21
CA TRP A 503 -48.10 0.09 -15.17
C TRP A 503 -46.94 -0.14 -14.19
N LEU A 504 -45.70 0.25 -14.55
CA LEU A 504 -44.51 -0.07 -13.76
C LEU A 504 -44.49 0.60 -12.38
N PRO A 505 -44.85 1.89 -12.23
CA PRO A 505 -44.97 2.53 -10.91
C PRO A 505 -45.95 1.78 -9.99
N SER A 506 -47.16 1.51 -10.49
CA SER A 506 -48.22 0.83 -9.73
C SER A 506 -47.81 -0.57 -9.30
N MET A 507 -47.16 -1.34 -10.18
CA MET A 507 -46.68 -2.69 -9.85
C MET A 507 -45.52 -2.66 -8.84
N THR A 508 -44.62 -1.68 -8.94
CA THR A 508 -43.51 -1.54 -8.00
C THR A 508 -44.04 -1.25 -6.60
N PHE A 509 -44.98 -0.30 -6.46
CA PHE A 509 -45.58 0.02 -5.16
C PHE A 509 -46.47 -1.11 -4.61
N ALA A 510 -47.19 -1.84 -5.46
CA ALA A 510 -47.95 -3.02 -5.03
C ALA A 510 -47.03 -4.11 -4.48
N LEU A 511 -45.89 -4.35 -5.12
CA LEU A 511 -44.90 -5.32 -4.66
C LEU A 511 -44.26 -4.89 -3.32
N LEU A 512 -43.93 -3.60 -3.17
CA LEU A 512 -43.43 -3.05 -1.91
C LEU A 512 -44.47 -3.14 -0.78
N ALA A 513 -45.76 -2.89 -1.08
CA ALA A 513 -46.84 -3.05 -0.12
C ALA A 513 -46.95 -4.50 0.39
N GLY A 514 -46.85 -5.48 -0.53
CA GLY A 514 -46.79 -6.90 -0.19
C GLY A 514 -45.56 -7.26 0.64
N LEU A 515 -44.40 -6.69 0.32
CA LEU A 515 -43.15 -6.88 1.07
C LEU A 515 -43.29 -6.39 2.52
N TYR A 516 -43.82 -5.18 2.75
CA TYR A 516 -43.99 -4.64 4.10
C TYR A 516 -45.02 -5.43 4.92
N LEU A 517 -46.09 -5.94 4.30
CA LEU A 517 -47.02 -6.87 4.94
C LEU A 517 -46.34 -8.17 5.34
N LEU A 518 -45.56 -8.77 4.44
CA LEU A 518 -44.80 -9.98 4.73
C LEU A 518 -43.80 -9.75 5.87
N ALA A 519 -43.08 -8.62 5.87
CA ALA A 519 -42.17 -8.25 6.95
C ALA A 519 -42.89 -8.13 8.30
N ALA A 520 -44.09 -7.52 8.32
CA ALA A 520 -44.91 -7.39 9.53
C ALA A 520 -45.34 -8.77 10.07
N VAL A 521 -45.63 -9.74 9.20
CA VAL A 521 -45.97 -11.12 9.61
C VAL A 521 -44.75 -11.88 10.13
N LEU A 522 -43.63 -11.81 9.42
CA LEU A 522 -42.42 -12.59 9.74
C LEU A 522 -41.71 -12.09 11.00
N PHE A 523 -41.60 -10.77 11.18
CA PHE A 523 -40.80 -10.15 12.25
C PHE A 523 -41.63 -9.55 13.39
N LYS A 524 -42.96 -9.41 13.20
CA LYS A 524 -43.96 -8.89 14.17
C LYS A 524 -43.96 -7.39 14.55
N PRO A 525 -43.16 -6.45 14.00
CA PRO A 525 -43.34 -5.03 14.31
C PRO A 525 -44.55 -4.44 13.59
N ARG A 526 -45.57 -4.02 14.35
CA ARG A 526 -46.82 -3.44 13.82
C ARG A 526 -46.61 -2.14 13.02
N VAL A 527 -45.54 -1.39 13.32
CA VAL A 527 -45.21 -0.12 12.65
C VAL A 527 -44.90 -0.32 11.16
N ILE A 528 -44.40 -1.49 10.76
CA ILE A 528 -44.07 -1.78 9.35
C ILE A 528 -45.34 -1.92 8.49
N ALA A 529 -46.47 -2.34 9.07
CA ALA A 529 -47.74 -2.46 8.34
C ALA A 529 -48.25 -1.09 7.84
N VAL A 530 -47.92 0.00 8.53
CA VAL A 530 -48.27 1.37 8.12
C VAL A 530 -47.59 1.76 6.80
N MET A 531 -46.36 1.28 6.56
CA MET A 531 -45.64 1.54 5.30
C MET A 531 -46.30 0.85 4.11
N SER A 532 -46.98 -0.28 4.33
CA SER A 532 -47.76 -0.94 3.28
C SER A 532 -48.93 -0.07 2.81
N ILE A 533 -49.65 0.57 3.76
CA ILE A 533 -50.77 1.46 3.46
C ILE A 533 -50.29 2.67 2.65
N LEU A 534 -49.15 3.26 3.04
CA LEU A 534 -48.51 4.36 2.30
C LEU A 534 -48.13 3.94 0.88
N CYS A 535 -47.52 2.77 0.68
CA CYS A 535 -47.21 2.26 -0.66
C CYS A 535 -48.45 2.05 -1.52
N VAL A 536 -49.55 1.53 -0.97
CA VAL A 536 -50.83 1.38 -1.70
C VAL A 536 -51.39 2.73 -2.13
N ALA A 537 -51.39 3.73 -1.23
CA ALA A 537 -51.88 5.07 -1.52
C ALA A 537 -51.07 5.75 -2.64
N VAL A 538 -49.74 5.66 -2.59
CA VAL A 538 -48.85 6.22 -3.61
C VAL A 538 -48.96 5.48 -4.94
N GLY A 539 -49.09 4.15 -4.92
CA GLY A 539 -49.31 3.34 -6.11
C GLY A 539 -50.64 3.65 -6.81
N TRP A 540 -51.68 3.99 -6.04
CA TRP A 540 -52.96 4.46 -6.56
C TRP A 540 -52.87 5.85 -7.17
N TRP A 541 -52.15 6.78 -6.51
CA TRP A 541 -51.92 8.13 -7.01
C TRP A 541 -51.29 8.13 -8.41
N HIS A 542 -50.29 7.30 -8.65
CA HIS A 542 -49.63 7.18 -9.96
C HIS A 542 -50.46 6.57 -11.09
N ARG A 543 -51.66 6.05 -10.78
CA ARG A 543 -52.57 5.49 -11.78
C ARG A 543 -53.48 6.55 -12.41
N TRP A 544 -53.58 7.72 -11.78
CA TRP A 544 -54.30 8.91 -12.23
C TRP A 544 -53.29 9.96 -12.68
#